data_AF-A0A413L0E6-F1
#
_entry.id   AF-A0A413L0E6-F1
#
_cell.length_a   1.000
_cell.length_b   1.000
_cell.length_c   1.000
_cell.angle_alpha   90.00
_cell.angle_beta   90.00
_cell.angle_gamma   90.00
#
_symmetry.space_group_name_H-M   'P 1'
#
loop_
_entity.id
_entity.type
_entity.pdbx_description
1 polymer ?
#
loop_
_entity_poly.entity_id
_entity_poly.type
_entity_poly.pdbx_seq_one_letter_code
_entity_poly.pdbx_strand_id
1 'polypeptide(L)' 'IRKGNLYELFYIDESGAWASAGKQTAEQDELLIYKQIPQGTLYWLRNYTRGKEERIFTYEKGKQVWW' A
#
# COMPACT_ATOMS: atom_id res chain seq x y z
N ILE A 1 6.46 7.84 -0.75
CA ILE A 1 5.21 8.49 -0.26
C ILE A 1 5.50 9.99 -0.11
N ARG A 2 4.60 10.87 -0.54
CA ARG A 2 4.76 12.33 -0.35
C ARG A 2 3.54 12.93 0.34
N LYS A 3 3.79 13.88 1.24
CA LYS A 3 2.77 14.64 1.96
C LYS A 3 1.74 15.26 1.00
N GLY A 4 0.47 15.19 1.36
CA GLY A 4 -0.65 15.75 0.62
C GLY A 4 -1.13 14.90 -0.56
N ASN A 5 -0.41 13.85 -0.96
CA ASN A 5 -0.91 12.92 -1.98
C ASN A 5 -1.89 11.90 -1.37
N LEU A 6 -2.85 11.48 -2.20
CA LEU A 6 -3.82 10.45 -1.88
C LEU A 6 -3.31 9.07 -2.32
N TYR A 7 -3.31 8.13 -1.38
CA TYR A 7 -2.89 6.76 -1.58
C TYR A 7 -3.98 5.76 -1.20
N GLU A 8 -4.03 4.62 -1.88
CA GLU A 8 -4.84 3.46 -1.47
C GLU A 8 -3.94 2.23 -1.45
N LEU A 9 -3.99 1.49 -0.35
CA LEU A 9 -3.28 0.22 -0.24
C LEU A 9 -4.26 -0.90 -0.56
N PHE A 10 -3.84 -1.83 -1.40
CA PHE A 10 -4.52 -3.09 -1.65
C PHE A 10 -3.68 -4.24 -1.12
N TYR A 11 -4.33 -5.34 -0.77
CA TYR A 11 -3.71 -6.59 -0.37
C TYR A 11 -4.48 -7.78 -0.97
N ILE A 12 -3.83 -8.94 -1.09
CA ILE A 12 -4.56 -10.18 -1.43
C ILE A 12 -5.19 -10.75 -0.16
N ASP A 13 -6.51 -10.90 -0.17
CA ASP A 13 -7.29 -11.48 0.92
C ASP A 13 -7.28 -13.01 0.91
N GLU A 14 -7.98 -13.62 1.87
CA GLU A 14 -8.08 -15.08 2.01
C GLU A 14 -8.70 -15.78 0.78
N SER A 15 -9.48 -15.06 -0.04
CA SER A 15 -10.07 -15.58 -1.26
C SER A 15 -9.11 -15.53 -2.47
N GLY A 16 -7.95 -14.90 -2.31
CA GLY A 16 -7.00 -14.66 -3.40
C GLY A 16 -7.32 -13.42 -4.24
N ALA A 17 -8.25 -12.58 -3.80
CA ALA A 17 -8.66 -11.37 -4.52
C ALA A 17 -8.01 -10.12 -3.93
N TRP A 18 -7.88 -9.07 -4.75
CA TRP A 18 -7.45 -7.76 -4.27
C TRP A 18 -8.54 -7.11 -3.43
N ALA A 19 -8.24 -6.90 -2.14
CA ALA A 19 -9.05 -6.14 -1.22
C ALA A 19 -8.40 -4.77 -0.93
N SER A 20 -9.23 -3.73 -0.78
CA SER A 20 -8.75 -2.40 -0.40
C SER A 20 -8.62 -2.28 1.11
N ALA A 21 -7.50 -1.74 1.57
CA ALA A 21 -7.26 -1.31 2.94
C ALA A 21 -7.74 0.13 3.21
N GLY A 22 -8.34 0.77 2.20
CA GLY A 22 -8.85 2.14 2.27
C GLY A 22 -7.88 3.19 1.73
N LYS A 23 -8.43 4.39 1.53
CA LYS A 23 -7.69 5.56 1.04
C LYS A 23 -7.16 6.39 2.21
N GLN A 24 -5.95 6.93 2.07
CA GLN A 24 -5.35 7.84 3.04
C GLN A 24 -4.59 8.96 2.32
N THR A 25 -4.77 10.19 2.79
CA THR A 25 -3.88 11.30 2.42
C THR A 25 -2.64 11.24 3.30
N ALA A 26 -1.45 11.30 2.70
CA ALA A 26 -0.22 11.27 3.47
C ALA A 26 -0.05 12.57 4.28
N GLU A 27 0.00 12.45 5.61
CA GLU A 27 0.22 13.57 6.53
C GLU A 27 1.68 14.06 6.55
N GLN A 28 2.62 13.17 6.19
CA GLN A 28 4.04 13.44 6.09
C GLN A 28 4.69 12.64 4.95
N ASP A 29 5.93 13.01 4.60
CA ASP A 29 6.70 12.27 3.62
C ASP A 29 7.08 10.88 4.16
N GLU A 30 7.23 9.92 3.24
CA GLU A 30 7.74 8.56 3.50
C GLU A 30 6.90 7.64 4.40
N LEU A 31 5.86 8.12 5.08
CA LEU A 31 5.05 7.30 5.99
C LEU A 31 3.55 7.26 5.63
N LEU A 32 3.00 6.04 5.61
CA LEU A 32 1.56 5.74 5.67
C LEU A 32 1.35 4.57 6.65
N ILE A 33 0.26 4.61 7.41
CA ILE A 33 -0.05 3.58 8.41
C ILE A 33 -1.41 2.97 8.10
N TYR A 34 -1.39 1.74 7.60
CA TYR A 34 -2.58 0.89 7.45
C TYR A 34 -2.62 -0.13 8.59
N LYS A 35 -3.78 -0.28 9.23
CA LYS A 35 -3.98 -1.17 10.38
C LYS A 35 -4.77 -2.41 9.96
N GLN A 36 -4.60 -3.51 10.71
CA GLN A 36 -5.36 -4.75 10.53
C GLN A 36 -5.19 -5.37 9.12
N ILE A 37 -3.99 -5.26 8.55
CA ILE A 37 -3.68 -5.83 7.24
C ILE A 37 -3.04 -7.21 7.43
N PRO A 38 -3.51 -8.25 6.73
CA PRO A 38 -2.88 -9.57 6.74
C PRO A 38 -1.39 -9.46 6.40
N GLN A 39 -0.56 -10.25 7.07
CA GLN A 39 0.88 -10.37 6.78
C GLN A 39 1.15 -11.52 5.80
N GLY A 40 2.30 -11.49 5.13
CA GLY A 40 2.71 -12.57 4.22
C GLY A 40 1.91 -12.64 2.93
N THR A 41 1.30 -11.52 2.52
CA THR A 41 0.52 -11.40 1.28
C THR A 41 1.18 -10.41 0.32
N LEU A 42 0.66 -10.33 -0.91
CA LEU A 42 1.02 -9.28 -1.86
C LEU A 42 0.29 -7.98 -1.52
N TYR A 43 1.01 -6.89 -1.65
CA TYR A 43 0.50 -5.54 -1.45
C TYR A 43 0.66 -4.72 -2.72
N TRP A 44 -0.23 -3.75 -2.87
CA TRP A 44 -0.19 -2.82 -3.98
C TRP A 44 -0.57 -1.41 -3.51
N LEU A 45 0.39 -0.48 -3.56
CA LEU A 45 0.17 0.91 -3.15
C LEU A 45 -0.09 1.78 -4.39
N ARG A 46 -1.30 2.30 -4.50
CA ARG A 46 -1.74 3.16 -5.61
C ARG A 46 -1.66 4.62 -5.23
N ASN A 47 -1.18 5.47 -6.15
CA ASN A 47 -1.08 6.92 -5.94
C ASN A 47 -2.00 7.65 -6.92
N TYR A 48 -3.09 8.19 -6.39
CA TYR A 48 -4.13 8.86 -7.17
C TYR A 48 -3.77 10.29 -7.59
N THR A 49 -2.71 10.88 -7.02
CA THR A 49 -2.33 12.27 -7.28
C THR A 49 -1.29 12.41 -8.39
N ARG A 50 -0.37 11.45 -8.52
CA ARG A 50 0.78 11.56 -9.45
C ARG A 50 0.91 10.43 -10.46
N GLY A 51 0.05 9.40 -10.37
CA GLY A 51 -0.38 8.56 -11.49
C GLY A 51 0.67 7.78 -12.28
N LYS A 52 1.88 7.51 -11.79
CA LYS A 52 2.90 6.88 -12.65
C LYS A 52 3.76 5.75 -12.12
N GLU A 53 3.75 5.44 -10.83
CA GLU A 53 4.51 4.28 -10.33
C GLU A 53 3.69 3.53 -9.29
N GLU A 54 3.07 2.45 -9.75
CA GLU A 54 2.32 1.50 -8.94
C GLU A 54 2.99 0.13 -9.14
N ARG A 55 3.78 -0.33 -8.17
CA ARG A 55 4.37 -1.69 -8.16
C ARG A 55 3.82 -2.49 -7.00
N ILE A 56 3.71 -3.79 -7.21
CA ILE A 56 3.38 -4.72 -6.14
C ILE A 56 4.62 -4.94 -5.27
N PHE A 57 4.40 -5.23 -4.00
CA PHE A 57 5.48 -5.52 -3.05
C PHE A 57 5.03 -6.57 -2.04
N THR A 58 5.98 -7.29 -1.46
CA THR A 58 5.77 -8.03 -0.21
C THR A 58 6.32 -7.22 0.96
N TYR A 59 5.80 -7.49 2.17
CA TYR A 59 6.29 -6.86 3.39
C TYR A 59 6.89 -7.92 4.31
N GLU A 60 8.21 -7.97 4.34
CA GLU A 60 8.96 -9.03 4.99
C GLU A 60 9.93 -8.42 6.00
N LYS A 61 9.89 -8.91 7.25
CA LYS A 61 10.79 -8.46 8.33
C LYS A 61 10.81 -6.93 8.52
N GLY A 62 9.65 -6.28 8.33
CA GLY A 62 9.53 -4.83 8.47
C GLY A 62 10.03 -4.02 7.26
N LYS A 63 10.26 -4.66 6.10
CA LYS A 63 10.77 -4.01 4.89
C LYS A 63 9.89 -4.32 3.69
N GLN A 64 9.75 -3.33 2.80
CA GLN A 64 9.11 -3.50 1.49
C GLN A 64 10.10 -4.16 0.52
N VAL A 65 9.66 -5.23 -0.12
CA VAL A 65 10.40 -5.94 -1.18
C VAL A 65 9.59 -5.82 -2.47
N TRP A 66 10.15 -5.14 -3.47
CA TRP A 66 9.45 -4.80 -4.71
C TRP A 66 9.61 -5.89 -5.77
N TRP A 67 8.54 -6.14 -6.53
CA TRP A 67 8.48 -7.10 -7.65
C TRP A 67 8.04 -6.42 -8.95
#